data_AF-A0A5C7RJF3-F1
#
_entry.id   AF-A0A5C7RJF3-F1
#
_cell.length_a   1.000
_cell.length_b   1.000
_cell.length_c   1.000
_cell.angle_alpha   90.00
_cell.angle_beta   90.00
_cell.angle_gamma   90.00
#
_symmetry.space_group_name_H-M   'P 1'
#
loop_
_entity.id
_entity.type
_entity.pdbx_description
1 polymer ?
#
loop_
_entity_poly.entity_id
_entity_poly.type
_entity_poly.pdbx_seq_one_letter_code
_entity_poly.pdbx_strand_id
1 'polypeptide(L)'
;LLQGGNVLLLDEPSNDLDIETLRALEDALLEFPGNTFVISHDRWFLDRIATHILAFEGDSHVEFFQGNYREYEEDKKRRLGEEGAKPHRLRFKALK
;
A
#
# COMPACT_ATOMS: atom_id res chain seq x y z
N LEU A 1 14.42 -5.47 13.46
CA LEU A 1 14.68 -6.75 12.74
C LEU A 1 15.50 -7.77 13.54
N LEU A 2 16.33 -7.36 14.52
CA LEU A 2 17.19 -8.21 15.37
C LEU A 2 16.52 -9.35 16.17
N GLN A 3 15.19 -9.45 16.19
CA GLN A 3 14.45 -10.49 16.93
C GLN A 3 13.80 -11.58 16.06
N GLY A 4 14.05 -11.59 14.75
CA GLY A 4 13.48 -12.63 13.87
C GLY A 4 11.95 -12.61 13.87
N GLY A 5 11.35 -11.47 13.55
CA GLY A 5 9.90 -11.37 13.39
C GLY A 5 9.47 -12.11 12.12
N ASN A 6 8.41 -12.91 12.20
CA ASN A 6 7.79 -13.56 11.03
C ASN A 6 6.90 -12.59 10.23
N VAL A 7 6.57 -11.44 10.84
CA VAL A 7 5.74 -10.39 10.25
C VAL A 7 6.40 -9.04 10.45
N LEU A 8 6.52 -8.26 9.38
CA LEU A 8 6.99 -6.89 9.41
C LEU A 8 5.80 -5.94 9.23
N LEU A 9 5.71 -4.94 10.08
CA LEU A 9 4.75 -3.84 9.96
C LEU A 9 5.56 -2.57 9.71
N LEU A 10 5.44 -1.99 8.52
CA LEU A 10 6.17 -0.81 8.10
C LEU A 10 5.19 0.32 7.81
N ASP A 11 5.33 1.43 8.53
CA ASP A 11 4.51 2.63 8.33
C ASP A 11 5.35 3.70 7.64
N GLU A 12 5.00 4.00 6.38
CA GLU A 12 5.69 4.95 5.49
C GLU A 12 7.23 4.77 5.44
N PRO A 13 7.73 3.56 5.12
CA PRO A 13 9.17 3.27 5.16
C PRO A 13 9.97 3.98 4.05
N SER A 14 9.29 4.51 3.03
CA SER A 14 9.91 5.29 1.96
C SER A 14 10.25 6.72 2.38
N ASN A 15 9.77 7.18 3.54
CA ASN A 15 10.06 8.52 4.01
C ASN A 15 11.53 8.63 4.42
N ASP A 16 12.18 9.75 4.06
CA ASP A 16 13.58 10.05 4.38
C ASP A 16 14.65 9.10 3.80
N LEU A 17 14.27 8.18 2.90
CA LEU A 17 15.21 7.31 2.18
C LEU A 17 15.63 7.93 0.84
N ASP A 18 16.90 7.78 0.51
CA ASP A 18 17.36 8.00 -0.86
C ASP A 18 16.95 6.83 -1.78
N ILE A 19 17.07 7.04 -3.09
CA ILE A 19 16.63 6.07 -4.10
C ILE A 19 17.39 4.75 -3.99
N GLU A 20 18.67 4.78 -3.62
CA GLU A 20 19.49 3.59 -3.49
C GLU A 20 19.05 2.74 -2.29
N THR A 21 18.79 3.39 -1.16
CA THR A 21 18.30 2.74 0.06
C THR A 21 16.89 2.20 -0.12
N LEU A 22 16.03 2.92 -0.84
CA LEU A 22 14.68 2.44 -1.18
C LEU A 22 14.75 1.15 -1.99
N ARG A 23 15.63 1.07 -2.99
CA ARG A 23 15.84 -0.16 -3.78
C ARG A 23 16.37 -1.31 -2.93
N ALA A 24 17.34 -1.03 -2.05
CA ALA A 24 17.85 -2.05 -1.14
C ALA A 24 16.75 -2.57 -0.20
N LEU A 25 15.84 -1.70 0.24
CA LEU A 25 14.66 -2.10 1.02
C LEU A 25 13.69 -2.95 0.18
N GLU A 26 13.40 -2.57 -1.06
CA GLU A 26 12.57 -3.36 -1.99
C GLU A 26 13.13 -4.78 -2.14
N ASP A 27 14.41 -4.91 -2.45
CA ASP A 27 15.08 -6.20 -2.63
C ASP A 27 15.03 -7.02 -1.34
N ALA A 28 15.31 -6.41 -0.19
CA ALA A 28 15.24 -7.07 1.11
C ALA A 28 13.81 -7.56 1.45
N LEU A 29 12.78 -6.81 1.06
CA LEU A 29 11.38 -7.20 1.28
C LEU A 29 10.95 -8.35 0.37
N LEU A 30 11.45 -8.38 -0.87
CA LEU A 30 11.17 -9.48 -1.81
C LEU A 30 11.84 -10.80 -1.39
N GLU A 31 13.03 -10.72 -0.78
CA GLU A 31 13.75 -11.89 -0.27
C GLU A 31 13.30 -12.31 1.13
N PHE A 32 12.53 -11.47 1.83
CA PHE A 32 12.08 -11.76 3.18
C PHE A 32 11.09 -12.94 3.19
N PRO A 33 11.39 -14.04 3.92
CA PRO A 33 10.56 -15.24 3.88
C PRO A 33 9.27 -15.14 4.70
N GLY A 34 9.04 -14.02 5.39
CA GLY A 34 7.85 -13.76 6.20
C GLY A 34 6.80 -12.92 5.48
N ASN A 35 5.82 -12.44 6.23
CA ASN A 35 4.80 -11.53 5.70
C ASN A 35 5.16 -10.09 6.01
N THR A 36 4.84 -9.17 5.10
CA THR A 36 5.07 -7.74 5.31
C THR A 36 3.77 -6.98 5.07
N PHE A 37 3.36 -6.18 6.04
CA PHE A 37 2.37 -5.14 5.86
C PHE A 37 3.09 -3.81 5.73
N VAL A 38 2.87 -3.12 4.60
CA VAL A 38 3.47 -1.83 4.35
C VAL A 38 2.39 -0.80 4.06
N ILE A 39 2.48 0.32 4.75
CA ILE A 39 1.74 1.54 4.43
C ILE A 39 2.71 2.43 3.66
N SER A 40 2.35 2.81 2.44
CA SER A 40 3.12 3.77 1.65
C SER A 40 2.22 4.54 0.71
N HIS A 41 2.60 5.78 0.42
CA HIS A 41 2.02 6.59 -0.64
C HIS A 41 2.78 6.51 -1.98
N ASP A 42 3.92 5.78 -2.03
CA ASP A 42 4.70 5.58 -3.25
C ASP A 42 4.12 4.44 -4.10
N ARG A 43 3.53 4.81 -5.22
CA ARG A 43 2.88 3.88 -6.15
C ARG A 43 3.88 2.94 -6.82
N TRP A 44 5.09 3.41 -7.13
CA TRP A 44 6.10 2.59 -7.77
C TRP A 44 6.62 1.52 -6.81
N PHE A 45 6.87 1.91 -5.57
CA PHE A 45 7.26 0.99 -4.51
C PHE A 45 6.19 -0.10 -4.32
N LEU A 46 4.92 0.31 -4.13
CA LEU A 46 3.81 -0.63 -3.97
C LEU A 46 3.62 -1.55 -5.18
N ASP A 47 3.77 -1.03 -6.40
CA ASP A 47 3.62 -1.84 -7.62
C ASP A 47 4.67 -2.98 -7.70
N ARG A 48 5.85 -2.76 -7.13
CA ARG A 48 6.96 -3.72 -7.15
C ARG A 48 6.88 -4.78 -6.07
N ILE A 49 6.44 -4.42 -4.86
CA ILE A 49 6.47 -5.34 -3.71
C ILE A 49 5.12 -5.93 -3.35
N ALA A 50 4.00 -5.29 -3.71
CA ALA A 50 2.69 -5.69 -3.23
C ALA A 50 2.17 -6.91 -3.97
N THR A 51 1.72 -7.89 -3.21
CA THR A 51 0.93 -9.03 -3.70
C THR A 51 -0.57 -8.85 -3.47
N HIS A 52 -0.92 -7.96 -2.53
CA HIS A 52 -2.27 -7.61 -2.16
C HIS A 52 -2.32 -6.12 -1.78
N ILE A 53 -3.46 -5.48 -2.02
CA ILE A 53 -3.73 -4.10 -1.64
C ILE A 53 -4.90 -4.06 -0.66
N LEU A 54 -4.70 -3.41 0.48
CA LEU A 54 -5.77 -2.97 1.38
C LEU A 54 -6.06 -1.49 1.10
N ALA A 55 -7.15 -1.23 0.38
CA ALA A 55 -7.48 0.12 -0.03
C ALA A 55 -8.65 0.70 0.77
N PHE A 56 -8.43 1.89 1.32
CA PHE A 56 -9.47 2.66 2.01
C PHE A 56 -10.18 3.54 0.97
N GLU A 57 -11.36 3.11 0.50
CA GLU A 57 -12.08 3.76 -0.61
C GLU A 57 -13.10 4.83 -0.14
N GLY A 58 -13.17 5.08 1.16
CA GLY A 58 -14.10 6.04 1.76
C GLY A 58 -15.32 5.39 2.37
N ASP A 59 -16.17 6.17 3.03
CA ASP A 59 -17.38 5.69 3.73
C ASP A 59 -17.16 4.48 4.66
N SER A 60 -15.96 4.40 5.26
CA SER A 60 -15.50 3.26 6.08
C SER A 60 -15.43 1.92 5.33
N HIS A 61 -15.44 1.96 4.00
CA HIS A 61 -15.19 0.82 3.12
C HIS A 61 -13.69 0.57 2.99
N VAL A 62 -13.30 -0.68 3.22
CA VAL A 62 -11.95 -1.18 2.99
C VAL A 62 -12.06 -2.32 1.98
N GLU A 63 -11.45 -2.11 0.81
CA GLU A 63 -11.38 -3.12 -0.23
C GLU A 63 -10.09 -3.93 -0.07
N PHE A 64 -10.20 -5.26 -0.08
CA PHE A 64 -9.05 -6.15 -0.12
C PHE A 64 -8.91 -6.75 -1.52
N PHE A 65 -7.86 -6.33 -2.21
CA PHE A 65 -7.60 -6.69 -3.60
C PHE A 65 -6.37 -7.59 -3.69
N GLN A 66 -6.46 -8.66 -4.49
CA GLN A 66 -5.32 -9.52 -4.80
C GLN A 66 -4.66 -9.05 -6.10
N GLY A 67 -3.40 -8.65 -5.99
CA GLY A 67 -2.63 -8.03 -7.06
C GLY A 67 -1.84 -6.82 -6.57
N ASN A 68 -1.11 -6.21 -7.48
CA ASN A 68 -0.30 -5.03 -7.20
C ASN A 68 -1.11 -3.72 -7.27
N TYR A 69 -0.44 -2.59 -7.05
CA TYR A 69 -1.10 -1.28 -7.05
C TYR A 69 -1.71 -0.92 -8.42
N ARG A 70 -1.02 -1.23 -9.52
CA ARG A 70 -1.51 -0.92 -10.86
C ARG A 70 -2.77 -1.72 -11.20
N GLU A 71 -2.77 -3.02 -10.93
CA GLU A 71 -3.93 -3.89 -11.14
C GLU A 71 -5.13 -3.42 -10.31
N TYR A 72 -4.88 -2.99 -9.07
CA TYR A 72 -5.90 -2.39 -8.22
C TYR A 72 -6.46 -1.08 -8.81
N GLU A 73 -5.62 -0.18 -9.36
CA GLU A 73 -6.12 1.05 -9.99
C GLU A 73 -7.01 0.78 -11.21
N GLU A 74 -6.66 -0.23 -12.01
CA GLU A 74 -7.46 -0.67 -13.17
C GLU A 74 -8.81 -1.24 -12.71
N ASP A 75 -8.80 -2.09 -11.68
CA ASP A 75 -10.02 -2.64 -11.10
C ASP A 75 -10.90 -1.56 -10.45
N LYS A 76 -10.31 -0.62 -9.72
CA LYS A 76 -11.02 0.51 -9.12
C LYS A 76 -11.73 1.36 -10.18
N LYS A 77 -11.06 1.68 -11.28
CA LYS A 77 -11.67 2.41 -12.42
C LYS A 77 -12.81 1.61 -13.05
N ARG A 78 -12.68 0.29 -13.15
CA ARG A 78 -13.73 -0.60 -13.65
C ARG A 78 -14.95 -0.64 -12.73
N ARG A 79 -14.75 -0.69 -11.40
CA ARG A 79 -15.83 -0.76 -10.39
C ARG A 79 -16.56 0.58 -10.21
N LEU A 80 -15.80 1.68 -10.11
CA LEU A 80 -16.33 2.98 -9.71
C LEU A 80 -16.51 3.97 -10.88
N GLY A 81 -16.05 3.61 -12.08
CA GLY A 81 -15.94 4.53 -13.21
C GLY A 81 -14.83 5.58 -13.03
N GLU A 82 -14.55 6.35 -14.08
CA GLU A 82 -13.48 7.36 -14.03
C GLU A 82 -13.71 8.46 -13.00
N GLU A 83 -14.97 8.85 -12.77
CA GLU A 83 -15.30 9.90 -11.81
C GLU A 83 -15.27 9.39 -10.36
N GLY A 84 -15.75 8.17 -10.11
CA GLY A 84 -15.73 7.56 -8.78
C GLY A 84 -14.33 7.13 -8.33
N ALA A 85 -13.42 6.87 -9.27
CA ALA A 85 -12.03 6.54 -8.95
C ALA A 85 -11.17 7.76 -8.56
N LYS A 86 -11.64 9.00 -8.80
CA LYS A 86 -10.90 10.21 -8.42
C LYS A 86 -10.80 10.34 -6.90
N PRO A 87 -9.64 10.78 -6.37
CA PRO A 87 -9.51 11.01 -4.94
C PRO A 87 -10.46 12.13 -4.51
N HIS A 88 -11.37 11.80 -3.59
CA HIS A 88 -12.21 12.79 -2.94
C HIS A 88 -11.75 12.99 -1.49
N ARG A 89 -11.96 14.20 -0.96
CA ARG A 89 -11.62 14.47 0.43
C ARG A 89 -12.63 13.79 1.34
N LEU A 90 -12.18 12.84 2.15
CA LEU A 90 -13.00 12.23 3.19
C LEU A 90 -13.31 13.28 4.27
N ARG A 91 -14.59 13.43 4.61
CA ARG A 91 -15.02 14.27 5.73
C ARG A 91 -15.53 13.36 6.84
N PHE A 92 -14.66 13.06 7.78
CA PHE A 92 -15.07 12.38 9.00
C PHE A 92 -15.74 13.38 9.95
N LYS A 93 -16.87 13.00 10.56
CA LYS A 93 -17.40 13.72 11.72
C LYS A 93 -16.43 13.51 12.88
N ALA A 94 -16.11 14.57 13.61
CA ALA A 94 -15.35 14.44 14.85
C ALA A 94 -16.07 13.47 15.79
N LEU A 95 -15.36 12.44 16.26
CA LEU A 95 -15.84 11.57 17.32
C LEU A 95 -16.03 12.45 18.57
N LYS A 96 -17.25 12.45 19.12
CA LYS A 96 -17.58 13.15 20.37
C LYS A 96 -17.11 12.36 21.56
#